data_AF-A0ABD4QZB9-F1
#
_entry.id   AF-A0ABD4QZB9-F1
#
_cell.length_a   1.000
_cell.length_b   1.000
_cell.length_c   1.000
_cell.angle_alpha   90.00
_cell.angle_beta   90.00
_cell.angle_gamma   90.00
#
_symmetry.space_group_name_H-M   'P 1'
#
loop_
_entity.id
_entity.type
_entity.pdbx_description
1 polymer ?
#
loop_
_entity_poly.entity_id
_entity_poly.type
_entity_poly.pdbx_seq_one_letter_code
_entity_poly.pdbx_strand_id
1 'polypeptide(L)'
;MDWFEVIPSSMSAVASAAAAVAAIASWRVSRRATSIAESTALATHHSAATLVYVQEVKQLNALISDLDKLAFEVTSTWSKQLQRFDNPDLGGTDPRPLRHVLYNGYELLADYASDSKKQIGAASSGILSPIRNGMGSITEDEYNKLLKKVDGTPCSFEATLGLPSKSKSITSAPAFRWVYYQLLKRVESQDWRSVWTEAWLEAGYLNQYKSVFVRLKPELIGSRDRLRNEKEKLIHTAFPIEKNLNLSEQYNQLLGALDCLIEECDSELIEDYKDWDYSEEQCLLILCSMGLVCFAAKQVGVIQCASRF
;
A
#
# COMPACT_ATOMS: atom_id res chain seq x y z
N MET A 1 73.35 20.91 35.04
CA MET A 1 71.99 20.95 34.47
C MET A 1 71.05 21.07 35.65
N ASP A 2 70.48 22.25 35.85
CA ASP A 2 69.79 22.59 37.09
C ASP A 2 68.44 21.86 37.18
N TRP A 3 68.31 20.96 38.15
CA TRP A 3 67.07 20.22 38.41
C TRP A 3 65.88 21.15 38.72
N PHE A 4 66.16 22.40 39.10
CA PHE A 4 65.18 23.43 39.39
C PHE A 4 64.47 24.00 38.15
N GLU A 5 64.99 23.84 36.92
CA GLU A 5 64.31 24.29 35.69
C GLU A 5 63.49 23.16 35.01
N VAL A 6 63.84 21.90 35.30
CA VAL A 6 63.18 20.70 34.73
C VAL A 6 61.84 20.42 35.43
N ILE A 7 61.71 20.71 36.72
CA ILE A 7 60.49 20.46 37.50
C ILE A 7 59.35 21.42 37.08
N PRO A 8 59.55 22.75 36.95
CA PRO A 8 58.48 23.67 36.53
C PRO A 8 58.06 23.44 35.08
N SER A 9 59.00 23.11 34.18
CA SER A 9 58.70 22.86 32.76
C SER A 9 57.96 21.54 32.55
N SER A 10 58.31 20.47 33.28
CA SER A 10 57.56 19.21 33.28
C SER A 10 56.17 19.33 33.92
N MET A 11 56.04 20.04 35.05
CA MET A 11 54.73 20.34 35.65
C MET A 11 53.86 21.22 34.74
N SER A 12 54.44 22.18 34.02
CA SER A 12 53.75 23.02 33.02
C SER A 12 53.27 22.21 31.81
N ALA A 13 54.09 21.27 31.33
CA ALA A 13 53.71 20.35 30.25
C ALA A 13 52.56 19.40 30.68
N VAL A 14 52.62 18.86 31.90
CA VAL A 14 51.54 18.04 32.48
C VAL A 14 50.27 18.86 32.68
N ALA A 15 50.38 20.10 33.18
CA ALA A 15 49.25 21.01 33.32
C ALA A 15 48.63 21.37 31.97
N SER A 16 49.45 21.59 30.94
CA SER A 16 49.00 21.86 29.57
C SER A 16 48.30 20.65 28.95
N ALA A 17 48.81 19.43 29.17
CA ALA A 17 48.16 18.19 28.75
C ALA A 17 46.83 17.98 29.48
N ALA A 18 46.78 18.22 30.80
CA ALA A 18 45.55 18.14 31.59
C ALA A 18 44.51 19.20 31.14
N ALA A 19 44.94 20.43 30.84
CA ALA A 19 44.09 21.48 30.31
C ALA A 19 43.54 21.14 28.92
N ALA A 20 44.35 20.54 28.04
CA ALA A 20 43.91 20.08 26.72
C ALA A 20 42.86 18.95 26.84
N VAL A 21 43.06 17.99 27.74
CA VAL A 21 42.08 16.93 28.03
C VAL A 21 40.77 17.52 28.57
N ALA A 22 40.85 18.48 29.50
CA ALA A 22 39.68 19.17 30.04
C ALA A 22 38.94 19.98 28.95
N ALA A 23 39.66 20.65 28.05
CA ALA A 23 39.06 21.37 26.92
C ALA A 23 38.33 20.42 25.96
N ILE A 24 38.91 19.26 25.65
CA ILE A 24 38.25 18.24 24.80
C ILE A 24 37.01 17.66 25.50
N ALA A 25 37.09 17.37 26.80
CA ALA A 25 35.95 16.89 27.57
C ALA A 25 34.84 17.94 27.62
N SER A 26 35.18 19.20 27.88
CA SER A 26 34.25 20.35 27.87
C SER A 26 33.60 20.55 26.51
N TRP A 27 34.37 20.47 25.42
CA TRP A 27 33.84 20.55 24.05
C TRP A 27 32.85 19.41 23.74
N ARG A 28 33.16 18.17 24.15
CA ARG A 28 32.24 17.03 23.98
C ARG A 28 30.94 17.21 24.78
N VAL A 29 31.04 17.67 26.03
CA VAL A 29 29.88 17.94 26.89
C VAL A 29 29.04 19.07 26.30
N SER A 30 29.66 20.17 25.87
CA SER A 30 29.00 21.29 25.21
C SER A 30 28.25 20.83 23.95
N ARG A 31 28.90 20.05 23.08
CA ARG A 31 28.28 19.52 21.86
C ARG A 31 27.09 18.60 22.15
N ARG A 32 27.15 17.78 23.22
CA ARG A 32 26.00 16.98 23.69
C ARG A 32 24.88 17.87 24.24
N ALA A 33 25.21 18.89 25.03
CA ALA A 33 24.23 19.82 25.58
C ALA A 33 23.51 20.60 24.48
N THR A 34 24.22 21.09 23.46
CA THR A 34 23.62 21.73 22.28
C THR A 34 22.68 20.78 21.56
N SER A 35 23.10 19.53 21.33
CA SER A 35 22.25 18.52 20.68
C SER A 35 20.98 18.20 21.50
N ILE A 36 21.08 18.13 22.83
CA ILE A 36 19.92 17.94 23.71
C ILE A 36 19.00 19.16 23.67
N ALA A 37 19.55 20.38 23.68
CA ALA A 37 18.77 21.61 23.58
C ALA A 37 18.04 21.71 22.24
N GLU A 38 18.69 21.38 21.12
CA GLU A 38 18.08 21.30 19.80
C GLU A 38 16.95 20.27 19.76
N SER A 39 17.18 19.06 20.29
CA SER A 39 16.16 18.02 20.37
C SER A 39 14.97 18.43 21.25
N THR A 40 15.22 19.12 22.35
CA THR A 40 14.17 19.58 23.27
C THR A 40 13.35 20.70 22.60
N ALA A 41 14.02 21.66 21.97
CA ALA A 41 13.36 22.73 21.23
C ALA A 41 12.49 22.17 20.09
N LEU A 42 13.00 21.19 19.32
CA LEU A 42 12.24 20.48 18.30
C LEU A 42 11.01 19.76 18.88
N ALA A 43 11.17 19.03 19.99
CA ALA A 43 10.07 18.31 20.61
C ALA A 43 8.97 19.25 21.14
N THR A 44 9.35 20.35 21.79
CA THR A 44 8.41 21.36 22.27
C THR A 44 7.72 22.08 21.11
N HIS A 45 8.47 22.44 20.07
CA HIS A 45 7.90 23.12 18.90
C HIS A 45 6.92 22.23 18.13
N HIS A 46 7.14 20.91 18.09
CA HIS A 46 6.30 19.96 17.34
C HIS A 46 5.22 19.29 18.19
N SER A 47 5.08 19.61 19.47
CA SER A 47 4.16 18.90 20.38
C SER A 47 2.69 18.98 19.94
N ALA A 48 2.28 20.11 19.37
CA ALA A 48 0.92 20.30 18.84
C ALA A 48 0.67 19.39 17.63
N ALA A 49 1.61 19.34 16.68
CA ALA A 49 1.52 18.47 15.52
C ALA A 49 1.53 17.00 15.91
N THR A 50 2.39 16.58 16.85
CA THR A 50 2.35 15.22 17.39
C THR A 50 0.99 14.88 18.02
N LEU A 51 0.38 15.81 18.77
CA LEU A 51 -0.94 15.60 19.36
C LEU A 51 -2.01 15.40 18.30
N VAL A 52 -2.05 16.28 17.29
CA VAL A 52 -3.00 16.17 16.15
C VAL A 52 -2.79 14.84 15.44
N TYR A 53 -1.56 14.48 15.10
CA TYR A 53 -1.24 13.21 14.46
C TYR A 53 -1.81 12.01 15.21
N VAL A 54 -1.52 11.91 16.52
CA VAL A 54 -1.99 10.79 17.36
C VAL A 54 -3.52 10.75 17.44
N GLN A 55 -4.16 11.92 17.55
CA GLN A 55 -5.63 12.00 17.58
C GLN A 55 -6.27 11.55 16.27
N GLU A 56 -5.77 12.03 15.14
CA GLU A 56 -6.27 11.65 13.81
C GLU A 56 -6.05 10.17 13.54
N VAL A 57 -4.86 9.63 13.84
CA VAL A 57 -4.60 8.19 13.69
C VAL A 57 -5.58 7.35 14.50
N LYS A 58 -5.88 7.75 15.74
CA LYS A 58 -6.86 7.04 16.57
C LYS A 58 -8.28 7.08 15.97
N GLN A 59 -8.70 8.24 15.48
CA GLN A 59 -10.02 8.40 14.84
C GLN A 59 -10.11 7.61 13.54
N LEU A 60 -9.08 7.70 12.70
CA LEU A 60 -8.99 6.97 11.43
C LEU A 60 -9.04 5.46 11.65
N ASN A 61 -8.37 4.91 12.67
CA ASN A 61 -8.42 3.49 12.97
C ASN A 61 -9.83 2.99 13.30
N ALA A 62 -10.60 3.76 14.07
CA ALA A 62 -11.98 3.43 14.36
C ALA A 62 -12.86 3.52 13.09
N LEU A 63 -12.61 4.53 12.27
CA LEU A 63 -13.35 4.81 11.04
C LEU A 63 -13.16 3.73 9.97
N ILE A 64 -11.92 3.29 9.73
CA ILE A 64 -11.58 2.34 8.66
C ILE A 64 -11.84 0.87 9.01
N SER A 65 -12.23 0.55 10.26
CA SER A 65 -12.46 -0.85 10.69
C SER A 65 -13.53 -1.55 9.87
N ASP A 66 -14.59 -0.83 9.48
CA ASP A 66 -15.66 -1.40 8.65
C ASP A 66 -15.18 -1.69 7.22
N LEU A 67 -14.30 -0.83 6.69
CA LEU A 67 -13.70 -1.02 5.38
C LEU A 67 -12.74 -2.19 5.35
N ASP A 68 -11.91 -2.35 6.40
CA ASP A 68 -10.99 -3.47 6.56
C ASP A 68 -11.74 -4.81 6.60
N LYS A 69 -12.80 -4.88 7.42
CA LYS A 69 -13.65 -6.05 7.50
C LYS A 69 -14.29 -6.38 6.15
N LEU A 70 -14.86 -5.39 5.47
CA LEU A 70 -15.46 -5.60 4.16
C LEU A 70 -14.42 -6.03 3.13
N ALA A 71 -13.22 -5.45 3.16
CA ALA A 71 -12.15 -5.84 2.25
C ALA A 71 -11.73 -7.29 2.44
N PHE A 72 -11.68 -7.77 3.69
CA PHE A 72 -11.50 -9.19 3.99
C PHE A 72 -12.64 -10.05 3.43
N GLU A 73 -13.90 -9.64 3.60
CA GLU A 73 -15.05 -10.38 3.06
C GLU A 73 -15.01 -10.46 1.53
N VAL A 74 -14.65 -9.39 0.83
CA VAL A 74 -14.48 -9.35 -0.63
C VAL A 74 -13.32 -10.25 -1.08
N THR A 75 -12.17 -10.17 -0.44
CA THR A 75 -10.95 -10.88 -0.90
C THR A 75 -10.90 -12.35 -0.48
N SER A 76 -11.59 -12.72 0.60
CA SER A 76 -11.61 -14.09 1.15
C SER A 76 -12.96 -14.77 0.92
N THR A 77 -14.04 -14.20 1.46
CA THR A 77 -15.37 -14.85 1.45
C THR A 77 -15.94 -14.91 0.04
N TRP A 78 -15.92 -13.80 -0.70
CA TRP A 78 -16.43 -13.78 -2.07
C TRP A 78 -15.62 -14.70 -2.98
N SER A 79 -14.29 -14.63 -2.95
CA SER A 79 -13.42 -15.54 -3.72
C SER A 79 -13.68 -17.03 -3.40
N LYS A 80 -13.99 -17.36 -2.14
CA LYS A 80 -14.40 -18.72 -1.75
C LYS A 80 -15.78 -19.09 -2.30
N GLN A 81 -16.74 -18.17 -2.30
CA GLN A 81 -18.08 -18.42 -2.86
C GLN A 81 -18.03 -18.67 -4.37
N LEU A 82 -17.15 -17.97 -5.10
CA LEU A 82 -16.97 -18.15 -6.54
C LEU A 82 -16.46 -19.54 -6.91
N GLN A 83 -15.83 -20.26 -5.98
CA GLN A 83 -15.38 -21.63 -6.19
C GLN A 83 -16.53 -22.59 -6.54
N ARG A 84 -17.79 -22.24 -6.25
CA ARG A 84 -18.97 -23.05 -6.64
C ARG A 84 -19.17 -23.17 -8.16
N PHE A 85 -18.59 -22.26 -8.95
CA PHE A 85 -18.67 -22.23 -10.41
C PHE A 85 -17.44 -22.82 -11.10
N ASP A 86 -16.47 -23.31 -10.33
CA ASP A 86 -15.20 -23.80 -10.84
C ASP A 86 -15.36 -25.17 -11.51
N ASN A 87 -14.89 -25.29 -12.76
CA ASN A 87 -14.67 -26.55 -13.46
C ASN A 87 -13.16 -26.88 -13.44
N PRO A 88 -12.64 -27.52 -12.38
CA PRO A 88 -11.20 -27.71 -12.19
C PRO A 88 -10.56 -28.52 -13.31
N ASP A 89 -11.27 -29.47 -13.91
CA ASP A 89 -10.78 -30.34 -14.98
C ASP A 89 -10.32 -29.57 -16.24
N LEU A 90 -10.75 -28.32 -16.41
CA LEU A 90 -10.33 -27.43 -17.50
C LEU A 90 -9.06 -26.64 -17.17
N GLY A 91 -8.56 -26.74 -15.94
CA GLY A 91 -7.45 -25.97 -15.39
C GLY A 91 -6.07 -26.64 -15.45
N GLY A 92 -5.96 -27.89 -15.95
CA GLY A 92 -4.73 -28.67 -16.00
C GLY A 92 -4.86 -30.04 -15.34
N THR A 93 -3.72 -30.69 -15.10
CA THR A 93 -3.64 -32.01 -14.47
C THR A 93 -3.79 -31.93 -12.94
N ASP A 94 -3.23 -30.87 -12.34
CA ASP A 94 -3.34 -30.56 -10.91
C ASP A 94 -3.74 -29.08 -10.74
N PRO A 95 -5.02 -28.75 -11.02
CA PRO A 95 -5.49 -27.37 -11.07
C PRO A 95 -5.49 -26.74 -9.68
N ARG A 96 -4.88 -25.56 -9.55
CA ARG A 96 -4.98 -24.75 -8.32
C ARG A 96 -6.44 -24.38 -8.06
N PRO A 97 -6.92 -24.37 -6.80
CA PRO A 97 -8.28 -23.91 -6.47
C PRO A 97 -8.59 -22.53 -7.06
N LEU A 98 -9.79 -22.32 -7.62
CA LEU A 98 -10.16 -21.04 -8.25
C LEU A 98 -9.98 -19.83 -7.31
N ARG A 99 -10.28 -19.99 -6.01
CA ARG A 99 -10.03 -18.94 -5.02
C ARG A 99 -8.56 -18.49 -4.94
N HIS A 100 -7.62 -19.41 -5.16
CA HIS A 100 -6.18 -19.08 -5.18
C HIS A 100 -5.79 -18.45 -6.51
N VAL A 101 -6.43 -18.83 -7.62
CA VAL A 101 -6.27 -18.15 -8.92
C VAL A 101 -6.73 -16.70 -8.82
N LEU A 102 -7.89 -16.46 -8.21
CA LEU A 102 -8.41 -15.11 -7.93
C LEU A 102 -7.46 -14.33 -7.01
N TYR A 103 -7.04 -14.94 -5.89
CA TYR A 103 -6.05 -14.35 -4.98
C TYR A 103 -4.81 -13.86 -5.72
N ASN A 104 -4.19 -14.74 -6.49
CA ASN A 104 -2.99 -14.41 -7.26
C ASN A 104 -3.25 -13.26 -8.23
N GLY A 105 -4.42 -13.20 -8.87
CA GLY A 105 -4.75 -12.15 -9.82
C GLY A 105 -4.96 -10.78 -9.18
N TYR A 106 -5.81 -10.71 -8.16
CA TYR A 106 -6.12 -9.43 -7.53
C TYR A 106 -4.93 -8.87 -6.73
N GLU A 107 -4.10 -9.74 -6.13
CA GLU A 107 -2.87 -9.32 -5.43
C GLU A 107 -1.87 -8.76 -6.43
N LEU A 108 -1.67 -9.43 -7.58
CA LEU A 108 -0.82 -8.92 -8.65
C LEU A 108 -1.27 -7.55 -9.16
N LEU A 109 -2.58 -7.32 -9.29
CA LEU A 109 -3.13 -6.02 -9.67
C LEU A 109 -2.83 -4.96 -8.61
N ALA A 110 -3.08 -5.26 -7.34
CA ALA A 110 -2.85 -4.35 -6.23
C ALA A 110 -1.35 -4.02 -6.06
N ASP A 111 -0.46 -5.00 -6.22
CA ASP A 111 1.00 -4.81 -6.15
C ASP A 111 1.51 -3.99 -7.33
N TYR A 112 1.05 -4.32 -8.54
CA TYR A 112 1.38 -3.56 -9.74
C TYR A 112 0.96 -2.08 -9.61
N ALA A 113 -0.19 -1.83 -8.99
CA ALA A 113 -0.69 -0.48 -8.74
C ALA A 113 0.07 0.26 -7.63
N SER A 114 0.47 -0.44 -6.57
CA SER A 114 1.23 0.12 -5.43
C SER A 114 2.62 0.62 -5.83
N ASP A 115 3.18 0.05 -6.91
CA ASP A 115 4.49 0.41 -7.45
C ASP A 115 4.45 1.59 -8.45
N SER A 116 3.25 2.09 -8.79
CA SER A 116 3.10 3.27 -9.65
C SER A 116 3.62 4.52 -8.92
N LYS A 117 4.57 5.23 -9.53
CA LYS A 117 5.30 6.35 -8.91
C LYS A 117 4.36 7.49 -8.48
N LYS A 118 3.85 7.50 -7.23
CA LYS A 118 3.21 8.64 -6.50
C LYS A 118 2.41 9.65 -7.35
N GLN A 119 1.83 9.25 -8.47
CA GLN A 119 1.04 10.10 -9.34
C GLN A 119 -0.40 9.73 -9.06
N ILE A 120 -1.18 10.73 -8.63
CA ILE A 120 -2.61 10.57 -8.41
C ILE A 120 -3.26 10.14 -9.75
N GLY A 121 -4.12 9.13 -9.68
CA GLY A 121 -4.76 8.44 -10.80
C GLY A 121 -3.97 7.25 -11.36
N ALA A 122 -2.72 7.02 -10.94
CA ALA A 122 -1.89 5.98 -11.54
C ALA A 122 -2.24 4.58 -11.02
N ALA A 123 -2.65 4.46 -9.75
CA ALA A 123 -2.96 3.17 -9.15
C ALA A 123 -4.26 2.59 -9.70
N SER A 124 -5.36 3.35 -9.64
CA SER A 124 -6.66 2.95 -10.21
C SER A 124 -6.58 2.67 -11.71
N SER A 125 -5.83 3.49 -12.46
CA SER A 125 -5.57 3.27 -13.88
C SER A 125 -4.79 1.98 -14.12
N GLY A 126 -3.82 1.64 -13.27
CA GLY A 126 -3.10 0.38 -13.31
C GLY A 126 -4.01 -0.83 -13.08
N ILE A 127 -4.84 -0.79 -12.03
CA ILE A 127 -5.79 -1.86 -11.67
C ILE A 127 -6.81 -2.06 -12.79
N LEU A 128 -7.38 -0.99 -13.35
CA LEU A 128 -8.41 -1.05 -14.39
C LEU A 128 -7.84 -1.16 -15.81
N SER A 129 -6.52 -1.14 -15.97
CA SER A 129 -5.87 -1.24 -17.28
C SER A 129 -6.24 -2.48 -18.09
N PRO A 130 -6.49 -3.68 -17.51
CA PRO A 130 -6.94 -4.84 -18.28
C PRO A 130 -8.28 -4.62 -18.98
N ILE A 131 -9.18 -3.86 -18.36
CA ILE A 131 -10.50 -3.55 -18.88
C ILE A 131 -10.40 -2.41 -19.89
N ARG A 132 -9.65 -1.35 -19.56
CA ARG A 132 -9.53 -0.15 -20.40
C ARG A 132 -8.74 -0.39 -21.69
N ASN A 133 -7.68 -1.21 -21.61
CA ASN A 133 -6.76 -1.43 -22.73
C ASN A 133 -6.97 -2.81 -23.39
N GLY A 134 -7.76 -3.67 -22.78
CA GLY A 134 -7.96 -5.05 -23.19
C GLY A 134 -6.76 -5.97 -22.90
N MET A 135 -7.02 -7.27 -23.02
CA MET A 135 -6.00 -8.32 -22.80
C MET A 135 -5.14 -8.63 -24.03
N GLY A 136 -5.40 -7.98 -25.17
CA GLY A 136 -4.73 -8.28 -26.44
C GLY A 136 -5.16 -9.66 -27.00
N SER A 137 -4.31 -10.27 -27.84
CA SER A 137 -4.61 -11.57 -28.43
C SER A 137 -4.57 -12.69 -27.38
N ILE A 138 -5.55 -13.57 -27.40
CA ILE A 138 -5.67 -14.74 -26.51
C ILE A 138 -5.54 -15.97 -27.42
N THR A 139 -4.57 -16.86 -27.14
CA THR A 139 -4.31 -18.04 -27.98
C THR A 139 -4.10 -19.29 -27.15
N GLU A 140 -4.56 -20.42 -27.69
CA GLU A 140 -4.43 -21.71 -27.03
C GLU A 140 -2.96 -22.14 -26.89
N ASP A 141 -2.11 -21.76 -27.85
CA ASP A 141 -0.68 -22.00 -27.80
C ASP A 141 0.00 -21.29 -26.62
N GLU A 142 -0.42 -20.07 -26.33
CA GLU A 142 0.08 -19.35 -25.17
C GLU A 142 -0.42 -19.98 -23.87
N TYR A 143 -1.72 -20.31 -23.80
CA TYR A 143 -2.30 -20.99 -22.65
C TYR A 143 -1.54 -22.27 -22.32
N ASN A 144 -1.35 -23.15 -23.31
CA ASN A 144 -0.65 -24.43 -23.12
C ASN A 144 0.81 -24.24 -22.68
N LYS A 145 1.50 -23.21 -23.19
CA LYS A 145 2.88 -22.87 -22.76
C LYS A 145 2.93 -22.42 -21.30
N LEU A 146 1.96 -21.61 -20.87
CA LEU A 146 1.88 -21.13 -19.48
C LEU A 146 1.47 -22.26 -18.55
N LEU A 147 0.46 -23.05 -18.93
CA LEU A 147 -0.03 -24.18 -18.16
C LEU A 147 1.08 -25.19 -17.89
N LYS A 148 1.85 -25.57 -18.91
CA LYS A 148 2.99 -26.50 -18.77
C LYS A 148 4.04 -26.05 -17.75
N LYS A 149 4.17 -24.74 -17.48
CA LYS A 149 5.12 -24.23 -16.49
C LYS A 149 4.58 -24.31 -15.05
N VAL A 150 3.28 -24.21 -14.87
CA VAL A 150 2.64 -24.04 -13.56
C VAL A 150 1.96 -25.32 -13.06
N ASP A 151 1.47 -26.15 -13.98
CA ASP A 151 0.74 -27.38 -13.67
C ASP A 151 1.64 -28.38 -12.90
N GLY A 152 1.18 -28.80 -11.72
CA GLY A 152 1.94 -29.68 -10.82
C GLY A 152 3.20 -29.06 -10.18
N THR A 153 3.45 -27.75 -10.35
CA THR A 153 4.65 -27.11 -9.80
C THR A 153 4.44 -26.71 -8.33
N PRO A 154 5.28 -27.21 -7.39
CA PRO A 154 5.14 -26.92 -5.95
C PRO A 154 5.64 -25.52 -5.56
N CYS A 155 6.36 -24.84 -6.46
CA CYS A 155 6.93 -23.51 -6.21
C CYS A 155 5.87 -22.40 -6.18
N SER A 156 6.25 -21.25 -5.58
CA SER A 156 5.40 -20.06 -5.60
C SER A 156 5.10 -19.62 -7.04
N PHE A 157 3.91 -19.05 -7.21
CA PHE A 157 3.34 -18.68 -8.49
C PHE A 157 4.22 -17.63 -9.21
N GLU A 158 4.70 -16.65 -8.45
CA GLU A 158 5.58 -15.57 -8.86
C GLU A 158 6.98 -16.07 -9.21
N ALA A 159 7.49 -17.08 -8.49
CA ALA A 159 8.78 -17.70 -8.82
C ALA A 159 8.74 -18.43 -10.17
N THR A 160 7.56 -18.91 -10.57
CA THR A 160 7.38 -19.71 -11.79
C THR A 160 7.12 -18.85 -13.02
N LEU A 161 6.28 -17.81 -12.89
CA LEU A 161 5.88 -16.95 -14.02
C LEU A 161 6.49 -15.55 -14.00
N GLY A 162 7.19 -15.18 -12.94
CA GLY A 162 7.79 -13.87 -12.74
C GLY A 162 6.77 -12.81 -12.32
N LEU A 163 7.29 -11.72 -11.75
CA LEU A 163 6.50 -10.54 -11.41
C LEU A 163 6.26 -9.67 -12.66
N PRO A 164 5.12 -8.95 -12.74
CA PRO A 164 4.88 -7.96 -13.77
C PRO A 164 6.00 -6.91 -13.84
N SER A 165 6.43 -6.56 -15.06
CA SER A 165 7.43 -5.51 -15.26
C SER A 165 6.82 -4.13 -15.07
N LYS A 166 7.48 -3.25 -14.32
CA LYS A 166 7.04 -1.86 -14.10
C LYS A 166 6.99 -1.00 -15.37
N SER A 167 7.73 -1.38 -16.41
CA SER A 167 7.81 -0.68 -17.68
C SER A 167 6.83 -1.17 -18.74
N LYS A 168 6.04 -2.21 -18.45
CA LYS A 168 5.12 -2.84 -19.41
C LYS A 168 3.74 -2.99 -18.80
N SER A 169 2.72 -3.07 -19.64
CA SER A 169 1.35 -3.36 -19.21
C SER A 169 1.29 -4.68 -18.44
N ILE A 170 0.49 -4.72 -17.37
CA ILE A 170 0.22 -5.95 -16.61
C ILE A 170 -0.39 -7.03 -17.50
N THR A 171 -1.12 -6.66 -18.55
CA THR A 171 -1.72 -7.58 -19.53
C THR A 171 -0.68 -8.34 -20.37
N SER A 172 0.58 -7.91 -20.35
CA SER A 172 1.72 -8.60 -20.97
C SER A 172 2.47 -9.54 -20.02
N ALA A 173 2.16 -9.51 -18.72
CA ALA A 173 2.85 -10.30 -17.72
C ALA A 173 2.37 -11.78 -17.77
N PRO A 174 3.27 -12.77 -17.90
CA PRO A 174 2.90 -14.18 -17.97
C PRO A 174 2.03 -14.65 -16.80
N ALA A 175 2.32 -14.18 -15.59
CA ALA A 175 1.55 -14.49 -14.38
C ALA A 175 0.09 -14.01 -14.49
N PHE A 176 -0.11 -12.73 -14.84
CA PHE A 176 -1.45 -12.19 -14.98
C PHE A 176 -2.23 -12.82 -16.15
N ARG A 177 -1.56 -13.07 -17.28
CA ARG A 177 -2.16 -13.77 -18.42
C ARG A 177 -2.61 -15.17 -18.07
N TRP A 178 -1.81 -15.93 -17.32
CA TRP A 178 -2.21 -17.26 -16.84
C TRP A 178 -3.45 -17.20 -15.96
N VAL A 179 -3.55 -16.24 -15.03
CA VAL A 179 -4.75 -16.05 -14.21
C VAL A 179 -5.96 -15.84 -15.11
N TYR A 180 -5.86 -14.91 -16.06
CA TYR A 180 -6.96 -14.62 -16.97
C TYR A 180 -7.39 -15.84 -17.79
N TYR A 181 -6.45 -16.62 -18.33
CA TYR A 181 -6.77 -17.87 -19.02
C TYR A 181 -7.54 -18.85 -18.12
N GLN A 182 -7.12 -18.99 -16.86
CA GLN A 182 -7.78 -19.88 -15.92
C GLN A 182 -9.22 -19.43 -15.63
N LEU A 183 -9.46 -18.12 -15.49
CA LEU A 183 -10.80 -17.56 -15.29
C LEU A 183 -11.70 -17.76 -16.51
N LEU A 184 -11.16 -17.61 -17.73
CA LEU A 184 -11.91 -17.83 -18.97
C LEU A 184 -12.24 -19.31 -19.22
N LYS A 185 -11.33 -20.22 -18.88
CA LYS A 185 -11.48 -21.65 -19.20
C LYS A 185 -12.34 -22.41 -18.19
N ARG A 186 -12.31 -22.02 -16.91
CA ARG A 186 -12.87 -22.83 -15.82
C ARG A 186 -14.24 -22.41 -15.35
N VAL A 187 -14.69 -21.21 -15.72
CA VAL A 187 -15.99 -20.66 -15.30
C VAL A 187 -16.71 -20.17 -16.54
N GLU A 188 -17.99 -20.50 -16.68
CA GLU A 188 -18.77 -20.12 -17.85
C GLU A 188 -19.07 -18.62 -17.86
N SER A 189 -19.16 -18.02 -19.04
CA SER A 189 -19.45 -16.59 -19.19
C SER A 189 -20.80 -16.18 -18.56
N GLN A 190 -21.78 -17.10 -18.55
CA GLN A 190 -23.07 -16.85 -17.91
C GLN A 190 -22.96 -16.80 -16.38
N ASP A 191 -22.11 -17.64 -15.77
CA ASP A 191 -21.84 -17.59 -14.34
C ASP A 191 -21.13 -16.28 -13.96
N TRP A 192 -20.15 -15.86 -14.76
CA TRP A 192 -19.50 -14.56 -14.54
C TRP A 192 -20.49 -13.39 -14.63
N ARG A 193 -21.42 -13.44 -15.58
CA ARG A 193 -22.48 -12.44 -15.69
C ARG A 193 -23.39 -12.45 -14.46
N SER A 194 -23.81 -13.62 -14.00
CA SER A 194 -24.65 -13.75 -12.79
C SER A 194 -23.93 -13.17 -11.57
N VAL A 195 -22.65 -13.52 -11.38
CA VAL A 195 -21.82 -13.01 -10.29
C VAL A 195 -21.71 -11.49 -10.33
N TRP A 196 -21.47 -10.92 -11.51
CA TRP A 196 -21.38 -9.47 -11.66
C TRP A 196 -22.69 -8.77 -11.30
N THR A 197 -23.81 -9.27 -11.83
CA THR A 197 -25.13 -8.73 -11.50
C THR A 197 -25.46 -8.86 -10.00
N GLU A 198 -25.17 -10.02 -9.39
CA GLU A 198 -25.35 -10.27 -7.96
C GLU A 198 -24.52 -9.32 -7.08
N ALA A 199 -23.30 -8.98 -7.52
CA ALA A 199 -22.40 -8.11 -6.78
C ALA A 199 -22.93 -6.67 -6.62
N TRP A 200 -23.85 -6.25 -7.49
CA TRP A 200 -24.50 -4.94 -7.49
C TRP A 200 -25.89 -4.91 -6.86
N LEU A 201 -26.43 -6.05 -6.42
CA LEU A 201 -27.67 -6.09 -5.65
C LEU A 201 -27.49 -5.39 -4.30
N GLU A 202 -28.59 -5.11 -3.59
CA GLU A 202 -28.56 -4.38 -2.32
C GLU A 202 -27.57 -4.98 -1.31
N ALA A 203 -27.57 -6.31 -1.17
CA ALA A 203 -26.66 -7.07 -0.32
C ALA A 203 -25.37 -7.53 -1.04
N GLY A 204 -25.15 -7.12 -2.29
CA GLY A 204 -23.98 -7.48 -3.08
C GLY A 204 -22.70 -6.76 -2.62
N TYR A 205 -21.55 -7.42 -2.77
CA TYR A 205 -20.27 -6.91 -2.25
C TYR A 205 -19.87 -5.53 -2.79
N LEU A 206 -20.13 -5.23 -4.07
CA LEU A 206 -19.76 -3.94 -4.65
C LEU A 206 -20.69 -2.82 -4.17
N ASN A 207 -21.98 -3.12 -3.97
CA ASN A 207 -22.91 -2.16 -3.41
C ASN A 207 -22.64 -1.88 -1.91
N GLN A 208 -22.23 -2.91 -1.16
CA GLN A 208 -21.75 -2.74 0.21
C GLN A 208 -20.48 -1.89 0.25
N TYR A 209 -19.52 -2.14 -0.65
CA TYR A 209 -18.29 -1.36 -0.76
C TYR A 209 -18.58 0.11 -1.05
N LYS A 210 -19.44 0.38 -2.04
CA LYS A 210 -19.94 1.73 -2.33
C LYS A 210 -20.56 2.38 -1.10
N SER A 211 -21.48 1.69 -0.43
CA SER A 211 -22.19 2.24 0.74
C SER A 211 -21.23 2.60 1.88
N VAL A 212 -20.24 1.75 2.15
CA VAL A 212 -19.20 2.01 3.14
C VAL A 212 -18.34 3.20 2.69
N PHE A 213 -17.88 3.21 1.45
CA PHE A 213 -16.97 4.23 0.95
C PHE A 213 -17.60 5.64 0.91
N VAL A 214 -18.85 5.76 0.45
CA VAL A 214 -19.62 7.02 0.45
C VAL A 214 -19.73 7.61 1.86
N ARG A 215 -19.92 6.77 2.87
CA ARG A 215 -19.97 7.20 4.28
C ARG A 215 -18.61 7.62 4.82
N LEU A 216 -17.54 6.91 4.44
CA LEU A 216 -16.20 7.13 4.97
C LEU A 216 -15.48 8.32 4.30
N LYS A 217 -15.68 8.54 2.99
CA LYS A 217 -14.93 9.52 2.19
C LYS A 217 -14.92 10.94 2.78
N PRO A 218 -16.04 11.52 3.26
CA PRO A 218 -16.03 12.86 3.86
C PRO A 218 -15.14 12.95 5.12
N GLU A 219 -15.16 11.91 5.95
CA GLU A 219 -14.36 11.83 7.19
C GLU A 219 -12.86 11.65 6.88
N LEU A 220 -12.53 10.87 5.85
CA LEU A 220 -11.16 10.73 5.35
C LEU A 220 -10.61 12.07 4.83
N ILE A 221 -11.41 12.81 4.05
CA ILE A 221 -11.07 14.14 3.55
C ILE A 221 -10.85 15.11 4.72
N GLY A 222 -11.77 15.14 5.69
CA GLY A 222 -11.63 15.99 6.87
C GLY A 222 -10.36 15.71 7.68
N SER A 223 -10.01 14.43 7.85
CA SER A 223 -8.79 14.01 8.55
C SER A 223 -7.53 14.39 7.78
N ARG A 224 -7.52 14.16 6.46
CA ARG A 224 -6.43 14.60 5.57
C ARG A 224 -6.20 16.11 5.66
N ASP A 225 -7.26 16.89 5.60
CA ASP A 225 -7.16 18.35 5.59
C ASP A 225 -6.65 18.89 6.95
N ARG A 226 -7.10 18.30 8.08
CA ARG A 226 -6.56 18.62 9.41
C ARG A 226 -5.06 18.32 9.52
N LEU A 227 -4.63 17.15 9.03
CA LEU A 227 -3.22 16.76 8.99
C LEU A 227 -2.38 17.68 8.08
N ARG A 228 -2.87 18.00 6.88
CA ARG A 228 -2.18 18.92 5.95
C ARG A 228 -2.04 20.31 6.55
N ASN A 229 -3.12 20.86 7.09
CA ASN A 229 -3.11 22.18 7.72
C ASN A 229 -2.09 22.24 8.87
N GLU A 230 -2.02 21.21 9.71
CA GLU A 230 -1.06 21.17 10.82
C GLU A 230 0.38 21.02 10.32
N LYS A 231 0.60 20.20 9.29
CA LYS A 231 1.92 20.07 8.64
C LYS A 231 2.37 21.40 8.02
N GLU A 232 1.48 22.10 7.31
CA GLU A 232 1.77 23.38 6.64
C GLU A 232 2.16 24.48 7.61
N LYS A 233 1.54 24.54 8.81
CA LYS A 233 1.92 25.47 9.87
C LYS A 233 3.39 25.36 10.25
N LEU A 234 3.98 24.17 10.16
CA LEU A 234 5.37 23.92 10.54
C LEU A 234 6.38 24.26 9.43
N ILE A 235 6.01 24.19 8.15
CA ILE A 235 6.93 24.32 7.00
C ILE A 235 7.73 25.63 7.03
N HIS A 236 7.11 26.74 7.45
CA HIS A 236 7.73 28.08 7.43
C HIS A 236 8.23 28.56 8.80
N THR A 237 8.40 27.65 9.76
CA THR A 237 8.84 27.98 11.13
C THR A 237 10.35 27.86 11.31
N ALA A 238 10.86 28.31 12.47
CA ALA A 238 12.28 28.16 12.82
C ALA A 238 12.72 26.69 12.93
N PHE A 239 11.77 25.81 13.25
CA PHE A 239 11.93 24.36 13.30
C PHE A 239 10.92 23.72 12.34
N PRO A 240 11.24 23.67 11.03
CA PRO A 240 10.36 23.06 10.06
C PRO A 240 10.25 21.55 10.29
N ILE A 241 9.13 20.96 9.86
CA ILE A 241 8.81 19.56 10.16
C ILE A 241 9.89 18.60 9.64
N GLU A 242 10.57 18.96 8.54
CA GLU A 242 11.68 18.22 7.95
C GLU A 242 12.89 18.08 8.88
N LYS A 243 13.06 18.95 9.89
CA LYS A 243 14.09 18.78 10.92
C LYS A 243 13.76 17.67 11.92
N ASN A 244 12.48 17.28 12.04
CA ASN A 244 12.07 16.08 12.76
C ASN A 244 11.72 14.99 11.74
N LEU A 245 12.76 14.26 11.31
CA LEU A 245 12.65 13.24 10.25
C LEU A 245 11.56 12.20 10.54
N ASN A 246 11.44 11.74 11.78
CA ASN A 246 10.44 10.74 12.17
C ASN A 246 9.01 11.28 11.99
N LEU A 247 8.71 12.45 12.55
CA LEU A 247 7.38 13.05 12.43
C LEU A 247 7.04 13.40 10.98
N SER A 248 8.01 13.93 10.22
CA SER A 248 7.82 14.24 8.80
C SER A 248 7.50 12.99 7.99
N GLU A 249 8.24 11.90 8.21
CA GLU A 249 7.98 10.62 7.56
C GLU A 249 6.60 10.06 7.92
N GLN A 250 6.23 10.07 9.20
CA GLN A 250 4.92 9.66 9.69
C GLN A 250 3.76 10.43 9.03
N TYR A 251 3.87 11.75 8.94
CA TYR A 251 2.90 12.58 8.23
C TYR A 251 2.85 12.26 6.74
N ASN A 252 4.00 12.10 6.09
CA ASN A 252 4.07 11.81 4.65
C ASN A 252 3.45 10.45 4.31
N GLN A 253 3.70 9.43 5.13
CA GLN A 253 3.14 8.11 4.96
C GLN A 253 1.62 8.13 5.15
N LEU A 254 1.13 8.75 6.25
CA LEU A 254 -0.29 8.83 6.54
C LEU A 254 -1.06 9.63 5.48
N LEU A 255 -0.54 10.81 5.11
CA LEU A 255 -1.15 11.63 4.06
C LEU A 255 -1.17 10.92 2.71
N GLY A 256 -0.09 10.22 2.36
CA GLY A 256 -0.02 9.43 1.13
C GLY A 256 -1.06 8.30 1.11
N ALA A 257 -1.21 7.58 2.22
CA ALA A 257 -2.22 6.52 2.33
C ALA A 257 -3.65 7.08 2.25
N LEU A 258 -3.92 8.23 2.87
CA LEU A 258 -5.22 8.91 2.79
C LEU A 258 -5.51 9.39 1.36
N ASP A 259 -4.53 10.01 0.69
CA ASP A 259 -4.67 10.47 -0.69
C ASP A 259 -4.96 9.29 -1.63
N CYS A 260 -4.22 8.18 -1.50
CA CYS A 260 -4.49 6.97 -2.28
C CYS A 260 -5.86 6.38 -1.96
N LEU A 261 -6.25 6.32 -0.69
CA LEU A 261 -7.56 5.76 -0.33
C LEU A 261 -8.68 6.61 -0.94
N ILE A 262 -8.64 7.94 -0.78
CA ILE A 262 -9.68 8.87 -1.23
C ILE A 262 -9.81 8.91 -2.75
N GLU A 263 -8.68 9.00 -3.47
CA GLU A 263 -8.68 9.29 -4.91
C GLU A 263 -8.59 8.03 -5.78
N GLU A 264 -7.99 6.94 -5.28
CA GLU A 264 -7.67 5.75 -6.11
C GLU A 264 -8.50 4.52 -5.76
N CYS A 265 -9.25 4.55 -4.66
CA CYS A 265 -10.05 3.40 -4.20
C CYS A 265 -11.56 3.67 -4.24
N ASP A 266 -11.99 4.76 -4.88
CA ASP A 266 -13.39 5.12 -4.92
C ASP A 266 -14.23 4.07 -5.66
N SER A 267 -15.38 3.74 -5.07
CA SER A 267 -16.41 2.92 -5.69
C SER A 267 -16.91 3.45 -7.03
N GLU A 268 -16.89 4.76 -7.26
CA GLU A 268 -17.29 5.39 -8.52
C GLU A 268 -16.45 4.85 -9.70
N LEU A 269 -15.19 4.45 -9.47
CA LEU A 269 -14.29 3.92 -10.49
C LEU A 269 -14.78 2.64 -11.18
N ILE A 270 -15.64 1.87 -10.50
CA ILE A 270 -16.17 0.58 -10.98
C ILE A 270 -17.64 0.73 -11.39
N GLU A 271 -18.35 1.73 -10.86
CA GLU A 271 -19.78 1.95 -11.12
C GLU A 271 -20.07 2.20 -12.61
N ASP A 272 -19.17 2.86 -13.33
CA ASP A 272 -19.27 3.07 -14.78
C ASP A 272 -19.38 1.75 -15.58
N TYR A 273 -18.95 0.63 -14.99
CA TYR A 273 -19.00 -0.69 -15.61
C TYR A 273 -20.17 -1.55 -15.10
N LYS A 274 -21.10 -0.99 -14.31
CA LYS A 274 -22.22 -1.74 -13.74
C LYS A 274 -23.05 -2.45 -14.83
N ASP A 275 -23.37 -1.71 -15.89
CA ASP A 275 -24.20 -2.19 -17.01
C ASP A 275 -23.35 -2.72 -18.18
N TRP A 276 -22.16 -3.27 -17.90
CA TRP A 276 -21.24 -3.74 -18.94
C TRP A 276 -21.78 -4.96 -19.71
N ASP A 277 -21.93 -4.82 -21.02
CA ASP A 277 -22.57 -5.83 -21.87
C ASP A 277 -21.64 -6.96 -22.33
N TYR A 278 -20.32 -6.77 -22.26
CA TYR A 278 -19.35 -7.74 -22.75
C TYR A 278 -19.12 -8.87 -21.76
N SER A 279 -19.88 -9.96 -21.91
CA SER A 279 -19.84 -11.12 -20.99
C SER A 279 -18.46 -11.76 -20.82
N GLU A 280 -17.60 -11.68 -21.85
CA GLU A 280 -16.24 -12.25 -21.84
C GLU A 280 -15.28 -11.47 -20.91
N GLU A 281 -15.60 -10.21 -20.63
CA GLU A 281 -14.79 -9.31 -19.80
C GLU A 281 -15.28 -9.27 -18.34
N GLN A 282 -16.40 -9.93 -18.03
CA GLN A 282 -16.99 -9.94 -16.68
C GLN A 282 -16.06 -10.56 -15.63
N CYS A 283 -15.26 -11.55 -16.02
CA CYS A 283 -14.24 -12.12 -15.14
C CYS A 283 -13.15 -11.08 -14.78
N LEU A 284 -12.77 -10.21 -15.71
CA LEU A 284 -11.82 -9.12 -15.46
C LEU A 284 -12.44 -8.04 -14.59
N LEU A 285 -13.72 -7.71 -14.80
CA LEU A 285 -14.45 -6.79 -13.94
C LEU A 285 -14.43 -7.25 -12.48
N ILE A 286 -14.76 -8.51 -12.22
CA ILE A 286 -14.70 -9.10 -10.87
C ILE A 286 -13.27 -9.05 -10.33
N LEU A 287 -12.28 -9.44 -11.13
CA LEU A 287 -10.89 -9.47 -10.70
C LEU A 287 -10.34 -8.07 -10.39
N CYS A 288 -10.65 -7.08 -11.21
CA CYS A 288 -10.23 -5.70 -11.00
C CYS A 288 -10.95 -5.08 -9.80
N SER A 289 -12.22 -5.41 -9.57
CA SER A 289 -12.94 -4.99 -8.37
C SER A 289 -12.30 -5.56 -7.10
N MET A 290 -11.98 -6.85 -7.08
CA MET A 290 -11.23 -7.45 -5.98
C MET A 290 -9.84 -6.80 -5.82
N GLY A 291 -9.18 -6.46 -6.93
CA GLY A 291 -7.89 -5.77 -6.95
C GLY A 291 -7.97 -4.37 -6.33
N LEU A 292 -9.02 -3.61 -6.64
CA LEU A 292 -9.28 -2.29 -6.06
C LEU A 292 -9.47 -2.38 -4.55
N VAL A 293 -10.31 -3.33 -4.11
CA VAL A 293 -10.59 -3.53 -2.68
C VAL A 293 -9.35 -4.04 -1.93
N CYS A 294 -8.56 -4.92 -2.55
CA CYS A 294 -7.27 -5.36 -2.01
C CYS A 294 -6.29 -4.19 -1.88
N PHE A 295 -6.23 -3.31 -2.88
CA PHE A 295 -5.40 -2.10 -2.83
C PHE A 295 -5.86 -1.14 -1.71
N ALA A 296 -7.17 -0.96 -1.54
CA ALA A 296 -7.74 -0.20 -0.43
C ALA A 296 -7.32 -0.78 0.93
N ALA A 297 -7.38 -2.11 1.09
CA ALA A 297 -6.93 -2.80 2.31
C ALA A 297 -5.43 -2.56 2.60
N LYS A 298 -4.58 -2.52 1.56
CA LYS A 298 -3.16 -2.18 1.73
C LYS A 298 -2.98 -0.76 2.27
N GLN A 299 -3.76 0.22 1.80
CA GLN A 299 -3.72 1.59 2.34
C GLN A 299 -4.24 1.66 3.78
N VAL A 300 -5.33 0.93 4.09
CA VAL A 300 -5.84 0.77 5.46
C VAL A 300 -4.76 0.20 6.38
N GLY A 301 -4.00 -0.81 5.93
CA GLY A 301 -2.89 -1.38 6.68
C GLY A 301 -1.79 -0.37 7.01
N VAL A 302 -1.49 0.58 6.11
CA VAL A 302 -0.54 1.69 6.38
C VAL A 302 -1.08 2.59 7.49
N ILE A 303 -2.36 2.96 7.43
CA ILE A 303 -3.02 3.80 8.45
C ILE A 303 -3.06 3.09 9.81
N GLN A 304 -3.31 1.78 9.84
CA GLN A 304 -3.31 1.00 11.07
C GLN A 304 -1.91 0.89 11.67
N CYS A 305 -0.87 0.70 10.85
CA CYS A 305 0.51 0.67 11.34
C CYS A 305 0.98 2.01 11.91
N ALA A 306 0.43 3.14 11.43
CA ALA A 306 0.71 4.47 11.97
C ALA A 306 0.33 4.63 13.46
N SER A 307 -0.57 3.78 13.99
CA SER A 307 -0.98 3.80 15.40
C SER A 307 -0.03 3.12 16.38
N ARG A 308 0.97 2.38 15.86
CA ARG A 308 1.91 1.60 16.69
C ARG A 308 3.11 2.41 17.18
N PHE A 309 3.15 3.71 16.88
CA PHE A 309 4.23 4.64 17.19
C PHE A 309 3.70 5.88 17.89
#